data_AF-A0A450WS88-F1
#
_entry.id   AF-A0A450WS88-F1
#
_cell.length_a   1.000
_cell.length_b   1.000
_cell.length_c   1.000
_cell.angle_alpha   90.00
_cell.angle_beta   90.00
_cell.angle_gamma   90.00
#
_symmetry.space_group_name_H-M   'P 1'
#
loop_
_entity.id
_entity.type
_entity.pdbx_description
1 polymer ?
#
loop_
_entity_poly.entity_id
_entity_poly.type
_entity_poly.pdbx_seq_one_letter_code
_entity_poly.pdbx_strand_id
1 'polypeptide(L)'
;MMYRSQTSLPRLPVPPIEQTIKQYLCAVRPLVPARQFAITRQKATAFLGSNTAKRLQKHIERYAADPAIPNWFRRWRNDEFPADRNPPGIFVSPVFAFTSSPSGEHKDQATRAATITHAATRFFVDLKTASFSVDYYLGEPSVCGW
;
A
#
# COMPACT_ATOMS: atom_id res chain seq x y z
N MET A 1 22.24 3.11 -7.83
CA MET A 1 21.21 4.03 -8.33
C MET A 1 19.85 3.48 -7.92
N MET A 2 19.06 4.31 -7.25
CA MET A 2 17.83 3.94 -6.53
C MET A 2 16.81 3.19 -7.41
N TYR A 3 16.69 3.58 -8.68
CA TYR A 3 15.68 3.01 -9.59
C TYR A 3 16.15 1.78 -10.39
N ARG A 4 17.37 1.28 -10.16
CA ARG A 4 17.99 0.25 -11.02
C ARG A 4 17.15 -1.04 -11.13
N SER A 5 16.44 -1.42 -10.07
CA SER A 5 15.66 -2.65 -10.02
C SER A 5 14.19 -2.48 -10.38
N GLN A 6 13.70 -1.25 -10.67
CA GLN A 6 12.26 -1.00 -10.84
C GLN A 6 11.66 -1.71 -12.06
N THR A 7 12.44 -1.89 -13.12
CA THR A 7 11.99 -2.59 -14.34
C THR A 7 11.98 -4.11 -14.21
N SER A 8 12.69 -4.66 -13.22
CA SER A 8 12.77 -6.10 -12.95
C SER A 8 11.82 -6.58 -11.85
N LEU A 9 11.06 -5.67 -11.22
CA LEU A 9 10.11 -6.04 -10.18
C LEU A 9 8.96 -6.87 -10.76
N PRO A 10 8.49 -7.91 -10.03
CA PRO A 10 7.32 -8.66 -10.44
C PRO A 10 6.09 -7.76 -10.42
N ARG A 11 5.17 -7.99 -11.36
CA ARG A 11 3.86 -7.33 -11.35
C ARG A 11 3.03 -7.85 -10.20
N LEU A 12 2.14 -7.01 -9.67
CA LEU A 12 1.21 -7.41 -8.62
C LEU A 12 0.28 -8.53 -9.13
N PRO A 13 0.31 -9.74 -8.54
CA PRO A 13 -0.53 -10.84 -8.99
C PRO A 13 -2.00 -10.59 -8.66
N VAL A 14 -2.89 -11.25 -9.41
CA VAL A 14 -4.31 -11.35 -9.07
C VAL A 14 -4.50 -12.69 -8.36
N PRO A 15 -4.87 -12.72 -7.07
CA PRO A 15 -5.08 -13.99 -6.38
C PRO A 15 -6.30 -14.73 -6.95
N PRO A 16 -6.32 -16.07 -6.92
CA PRO A 16 -7.52 -16.84 -7.23
C PRO A 16 -8.69 -16.45 -6.32
N ILE A 17 -9.89 -16.41 -6.88
CA ILE A 17 -11.08 -16.02 -6.15
C ILE A 17 -11.41 -17.01 -5.02
N GLU A 18 -11.10 -18.29 -5.20
CA GLU A 18 -11.24 -19.34 -4.19
C GLU A 18 -10.39 -19.05 -2.95
N GLN A 19 -9.12 -18.66 -3.17
CA GLN A 19 -8.19 -18.30 -2.10
C GLN A 19 -8.69 -17.04 -1.38
N THR A 20 -9.15 -16.05 -2.14
CA THR A 20 -9.69 -14.79 -1.60
C THR A 20 -10.92 -15.05 -0.73
N ILE A 21 -11.88 -15.85 -1.19
CA ILE A 21 -13.09 -16.22 -0.43
C ILE A 21 -12.74 -17.01 0.83
N LYS A 22 -11.76 -17.93 0.74
CA LYS A 22 -11.29 -18.68 1.92
C LYS A 22 -10.70 -17.74 2.98
N GLN A 23 -9.81 -16.83 2.58
CA GLN A 23 -9.20 -15.86 3.50
C GLN A 23 -10.25 -14.90 4.08
N TYR A 24 -11.19 -14.43 3.27
CA TYR A 24 -12.33 -13.62 3.72
C TYR A 24 -13.13 -14.31 4.82
N LEU A 25 -13.50 -15.58 4.63
CA LEU A 25 -14.26 -16.34 5.63
C LEU A 25 -13.44 -16.58 6.91
N CYS A 26 -12.14 -16.83 6.80
CA CYS A 26 -11.25 -16.91 7.96
C CYS A 26 -11.22 -15.60 8.76
N ALA A 27 -11.14 -14.46 8.08
CA ALA A 27 -11.09 -13.14 8.71
C ALA A 27 -12.43 -12.72 9.34
N VAL A 28 -13.57 -13.08 8.71
CA VAL A 28 -14.91 -12.72 9.23
C VAL A 28 -15.32 -13.59 10.41
N ARG A 29 -14.92 -14.86 10.45
CA ARG A 29 -15.34 -15.81 11.49
C ARG A 29 -15.21 -15.30 12.94
N PRO A 30 -14.10 -14.67 13.37
CA PRO A 30 -13.98 -14.16 14.74
C PRO A 30 -14.76 -12.86 14.99
N LEU A 31 -15.25 -12.18 13.95
CA LEU A 31 -15.87 -10.85 14.06
C LEU A 31 -17.39 -10.90 14.23
N VAL A 32 -18.03 -12.05 13.97
CA VAL A 32 -19.49 -12.15 13.93
C VAL A 32 -20.01 -13.40 14.66
N PRO A 33 -21.24 -13.37 15.20
CA PRO A 33 -21.87 -14.55 15.79
C PRO A 33 -22.03 -15.71 14.80
N ALA A 34 -22.04 -16.95 15.31
CA ALA A 34 -22.09 -18.17 14.50
C ALA A 34 -23.26 -18.18 13.47
N ARG A 35 -24.44 -17.67 13.87
CA ARG A 35 -25.61 -17.56 12.97
C ARG A 35 -25.34 -16.64 11.78
N GLN A 36 -24.69 -15.49 11.99
CA GLN A 36 -24.34 -14.56 10.92
C GLN A 36 -23.23 -15.15 10.04
N PHE A 37 -22.21 -15.79 10.65
CA PHE A 37 -21.16 -16.45 9.90
C PHE A 37 -21.70 -17.54 8.97
N ALA A 38 -22.68 -18.33 9.41
CA ALA A 38 -23.31 -19.36 8.57
C ALA A 38 -23.95 -18.76 7.31
N ILE A 39 -24.65 -17.63 7.44
CA ILE A 39 -25.24 -16.88 6.32
C ILE A 39 -24.14 -16.33 5.41
N THR A 40 -23.10 -15.71 5.98
CA THR A 40 -21.95 -15.19 5.21
C THR A 40 -21.26 -16.28 4.42
N ARG A 41 -21.01 -17.44 5.04
CA ARG A 41 -20.41 -18.60 4.38
C ARG A 41 -21.26 -19.08 3.21
N GLN A 42 -22.57 -19.22 3.41
CA GLN A 42 -23.48 -19.62 2.34
C GLN A 42 -23.43 -18.64 1.16
N LYS A 43 -23.50 -17.33 1.43
CA LYS A 43 -23.45 -16.29 0.39
C LYS A 43 -22.11 -16.27 -0.35
N ALA A 44 -20.99 -16.38 0.38
CA ALA A 44 -19.66 -16.39 -0.20
C ALA A 44 -19.45 -17.62 -1.11
N THR A 45 -19.91 -18.80 -0.69
CA THR A 45 -19.85 -20.02 -1.52
C THR A 45 -20.76 -19.92 -2.75
N ALA A 46 -21.98 -19.37 -2.60
CA ALA A 46 -22.88 -19.15 -3.73
C ALA A 46 -22.29 -18.15 -4.74
N PHE A 47 -21.67 -17.07 -4.26
CA PHE A 47 -20.97 -16.11 -5.11
C PHE A 47 -19.82 -16.77 -5.85
N LEU A 48 -18.98 -17.56 -5.18
CA LEU A 48 -17.85 -18.28 -5.79
C LEU A 48 -18.29 -19.15 -6.98
N GLY A 49 -19.43 -19.84 -6.87
CA GLY A 49 -20.00 -20.64 -7.97
C GLY A 49 -20.70 -19.85 -9.07
N SER A 50 -20.91 -18.55 -8.90
CA SER A 50 -21.71 -17.73 -9.81
C SER A 50 -20.96 -17.34 -11.09
N ASN A 51 -21.72 -17.09 -12.17
CA ASN A 51 -21.16 -16.50 -13.40
C ASN A 51 -20.61 -15.08 -13.18
N THR A 52 -21.17 -14.36 -12.22
CA THR A 52 -20.69 -13.01 -11.85
C THR A 52 -19.28 -13.05 -11.31
N ALA A 53 -18.98 -13.94 -10.37
CA ALA A 53 -17.64 -14.12 -9.82
C ALA A 53 -16.61 -14.45 -10.92
N LYS A 54 -16.93 -15.41 -11.79
CA LYS A 54 -16.08 -15.77 -12.93
C LYS A 54 -15.83 -14.58 -13.88
N ARG A 55 -16.88 -13.80 -14.18
CA ARG A 55 -16.77 -12.63 -15.07
C ARG A 55 -15.91 -11.53 -14.45
N LEU A 56 -16.07 -11.26 -13.16
CA LEU A 56 -15.30 -10.25 -12.44
C LEU A 56 -13.83 -10.65 -12.30
N GLN A 57 -13.55 -11.89 -11.89
CA GLN A 57 -12.18 -12.41 -11.79
C GLN A 57 -11.47 -12.29 -13.15
N LYS A 58 -12.10 -12.77 -14.23
CA LYS A 58 -11.52 -12.69 -15.59
C LYS A 58 -11.31 -11.24 -16.05
N HIS A 59 -12.17 -10.32 -15.65
CA HIS A 59 -12.01 -8.90 -15.97
C HIS A 59 -10.76 -8.31 -15.29
N ILE A 60 -10.57 -8.60 -13.99
CA ILE A 60 -9.41 -8.15 -13.23
C ILE A 60 -8.12 -8.77 -13.78
N GLU A 61 -8.13 -10.07 -14.08
CA GLU A 61 -6.98 -10.77 -14.67
C GLU A 61 -6.58 -10.18 -16.03
N ARG A 62 -7.56 -9.88 -16.89
CA ARG A 62 -7.31 -9.21 -18.18
C ARG A 62 -6.72 -7.82 -17.99
N TYR A 63 -7.24 -7.05 -17.03
CA TYR A 63 -6.74 -5.73 -16.72
C TYR A 63 -5.31 -5.77 -16.17
N ALA A 64 -4.97 -6.76 -15.34
CA ALA A 64 -3.63 -6.97 -14.81
C ALA A 64 -2.61 -7.50 -15.84
N ALA A 65 -3.09 -8.22 -16.86
CA ALA A 65 -2.24 -8.73 -17.94
C ALA A 65 -1.85 -7.64 -18.95
N ASP A 66 -2.59 -6.53 -19.03
CA ASP A 66 -2.32 -5.44 -19.96
C ASP A 66 -0.91 -4.84 -19.70
N PRO A 67 0.01 -4.84 -20.69
CA PRO A 67 1.34 -4.26 -20.53
C PRO A 67 1.35 -2.77 -20.19
N ALA A 68 0.30 -2.02 -20.53
CA ALA A 68 0.16 -0.61 -20.18
C ALA A 68 -0.21 -0.40 -18.69
N ILE A 69 -0.59 -1.47 -17.97
CA ILE A 69 -0.99 -1.43 -16.58
C ILE A 69 0.12 -2.07 -15.72
N PRO A 70 1.07 -1.28 -15.19
CA PRO A 70 2.17 -1.82 -14.37
C PRO A 70 1.69 -2.39 -13.03
N ASN A 71 0.61 -1.82 -12.49
CA ASN A 71 -0.04 -2.27 -11.26
C ASN A 71 -1.55 -2.09 -11.39
N TRP A 72 -2.27 -3.21 -11.48
CA TRP A 72 -3.73 -3.21 -11.65
C TRP A 72 -4.45 -2.54 -10.48
N PHE A 73 -3.95 -2.70 -9.25
CA PHE A 73 -4.59 -2.16 -8.05
C PHE A 73 -4.49 -0.63 -7.93
N ARG A 74 -3.46 -0.02 -8.54
CA ARG A 74 -3.13 1.40 -8.37
C ARG A 74 -4.30 2.33 -8.70
N ARG A 75 -5.08 2.01 -9.74
CA ARG A 75 -6.20 2.84 -10.16
C ARG A 75 -7.23 3.02 -9.04
N TRP A 76 -7.68 1.93 -8.43
CA TRP A 76 -8.69 2.01 -7.36
C TRP A 76 -8.17 2.80 -6.15
N ARG A 77 -6.90 2.61 -5.78
CA ARG A 77 -6.31 3.36 -4.66
C ARG A 77 -6.22 4.86 -4.94
N ASN A 78 -5.88 5.24 -6.18
CA ASN A 78 -5.81 6.64 -6.60
C ASN A 78 -7.20 7.30 -6.63
N ASP A 79 -8.26 6.54 -6.88
CA ASP A 79 -9.64 7.03 -6.92
C ASP A 79 -10.26 7.09 -5.51
N GLU A 80 -9.90 6.17 -4.60
CA GLU A 80 -10.46 6.07 -3.25
C GLU A 80 -10.04 7.24 -2.35
N PHE A 81 -8.75 7.61 -2.34
CA PHE A 81 -8.24 8.64 -1.45
C PHE A 81 -8.88 10.02 -1.69
N PRO A 82 -9.04 10.52 -2.94
CA PRO A 82 -9.71 11.78 -3.21
C PRO A 82 -11.24 11.72 -3.05
N ALA A 83 -11.82 10.51 -3.04
CA ALA A 83 -13.26 10.33 -2.85
C ALA A 83 -13.68 10.47 -1.39
N ASP A 84 -12.77 10.21 -0.43
CA ASP A 84 -13.04 10.41 0.99
C ASP A 84 -13.26 11.91 1.30
N ARG A 85 -14.38 12.20 1.99
CA ARG A 85 -14.79 13.56 2.37
C ARG A 85 -14.51 13.86 3.84
N ASN A 86 -13.94 12.91 4.59
CA ASN A 86 -13.53 13.12 5.95
C ASN A 86 -12.38 14.15 6.04
N PRO A 87 -12.29 14.94 7.13
CA PRO A 87 -11.19 15.86 7.34
C PRO A 87 -9.82 15.15 7.32
N PRO A 88 -8.92 15.46 6.37
CA PRO A 88 -7.71 14.65 6.18
C PRO A 88 -6.76 14.69 7.39
N GLY A 89 -6.72 15.82 8.11
CA GLY A 89 -5.81 16.00 9.25
C GLY A 89 -6.04 15.04 10.42
N ILE A 90 -7.24 14.44 10.53
CA ILE A 90 -7.57 13.46 11.59
C ILE A 90 -7.61 12.04 11.02
N PHE A 91 -8.26 11.88 9.87
CA PHE A 91 -8.62 10.56 9.37
C PHE A 91 -7.56 9.93 8.47
N VAL A 92 -6.62 10.73 7.92
CA VAL A 92 -5.76 10.28 6.82
C VAL A 92 -4.29 10.66 6.98
N SER A 93 -3.99 11.81 7.59
CA SER A 93 -2.62 12.30 7.76
C SER A 93 -1.98 11.76 9.05
N PRO A 94 -1.09 10.74 9.00
CA PRO A 94 -0.35 10.32 10.16
C PRO A 94 0.60 11.45 10.61
N VAL A 95 0.60 11.75 11.91
CA VAL A 95 1.53 12.70 12.52
C VAL A 95 2.59 11.92 13.29
N PHE A 96 3.85 12.30 13.13
CA PHE A 96 4.98 11.74 13.89
C PHE A 96 5.60 12.82 14.77
N ALA A 97 6.01 12.42 15.96
CA ALA A 97 6.81 13.25 16.86
C ALA A 97 8.27 12.80 16.78
N PHE A 98 9.18 13.75 16.60
CA PHE A 98 10.61 13.50 16.73
C PHE A 98 11.02 13.54 18.20
N THR A 99 11.93 12.66 18.59
CA THR A 99 12.59 12.74 19.89
C THR A 99 13.46 13.99 19.98
N SER A 100 13.71 14.49 21.19
CA SER A 100 14.67 15.56 21.41
C SER A 100 16.06 15.17 20.90
N SER A 101 16.82 16.17 20.43
CA SER A 101 18.20 15.95 20.00
C SER A 101 19.01 15.31 21.14
N PRO A 102 19.79 14.25 20.89
CA PRO A 102 20.68 13.70 21.89
C PRO A 102 21.85 14.66 22.22
N SER A 103 22.14 15.65 21.35
CA SER A 103 23.13 16.68 21.62
C SER A 103 22.54 17.84 22.45
N GLY A 104 23.24 18.21 23.52
CA GLY A 104 22.87 19.33 24.40
C GLY A 104 22.97 20.72 23.76
N GLU A 105 23.54 20.82 22.55
CA GLU A 105 23.82 22.05 21.80
C GLU A 105 22.68 22.48 20.85
N HIS A 106 21.66 21.64 20.64
CA HIS A 106 20.53 21.94 19.74
C HIS A 106 19.23 22.11 20.53
N LYS A 107 19.23 23.01 21.52
CA LYS A 107 18.07 23.22 22.40
C LYS A 107 17.12 24.31 21.93
N ASP A 108 17.58 25.32 21.21
CA ASP A 108 16.71 26.39 20.73
C ASP A 108 15.99 26.01 19.43
N GLN A 109 14.82 26.63 19.22
CA GLN A 109 13.93 26.33 18.11
C GLN A 109 14.58 26.63 16.74
N ALA A 110 15.36 27.71 16.63
CA ALA A 110 15.94 28.16 15.38
C ALA A 110 17.03 27.20 14.90
N THR A 111 17.95 26.81 15.79
CA THR A 111 18.99 25.82 15.49
C THR A 111 18.38 24.49 15.06
N ARG A 112 17.36 23.99 15.78
CA ARG A 112 16.67 22.74 15.41
C ARG A 112 15.99 22.83 14.04
N ALA A 113 15.29 23.93 13.77
CA ALA A 113 14.64 24.15 12.48
C ALA A 113 15.67 24.17 11.34
N ALA A 114 16.77 24.91 11.50
CA ALA A 114 17.85 24.98 10.51
C ALA A 114 18.48 23.61 10.23
N THR A 115 18.76 22.81 11.27
CA THR A 115 19.31 21.45 11.12
C THR A 115 18.36 20.53 10.38
N ILE A 116 17.07 20.52 10.74
CA ILE A 116 16.05 19.67 10.07
C ILE A 116 15.89 20.08 8.61
N THR A 117 15.78 21.39 8.33
CA THR A 117 15.68 21.90 6.96
C THR A 117 16.92 21.51 6.15
N HIS A 118 18.12 21.69 6.70
CA HIS A 118 19.36 21.30 6.02
C HIS A 118 19.39 19.80 5.69
N ALA A 119 19.07 18.94 6.67
CA ALA A 119 19.02 17.50 6.47
C ALA A 119 17.97 17.09 5.41
N ALA A 120 16.78 17.69 5.45
CA ALA A 120 15.72 17.46 4.47
C ALA A 120 16.14 17.90 3.06
N THR A 121 16.84 19.04 2.93
CA THR A 121 17.36 19.50 1.64
C THR A 121 18.43 18.56 1.09
N ARG A 122 19.35 18.05 1.93
CA ARG A 122 20.33 17.06 1.50
C ARG A 122 19.65 15.78 1.00
N PHE A 123 18.69 15.26 1.77
CA PHE A 123 17.89 14.10 1.36
C PHE A 123 17.17 14.35 0.03
N PHE A 124 16.59 15.54 -0.17
CA PHE A 124 15.94 15.90 -1.43
C PHE A 124 16.91 15.92 -2.61
N VAL A 125 18.13 16.43 -2.42
CA VAL A 125 19.17 16.41 -3.46
C VAL A 125 19.53 14.96 -3.80
N ASP A 126 19.81 14.12 -2.80
CA ASP A 126 20.14 12.70 -3.01
C ASP A 126 19.01 11.93 -3.71
N LEU A 127 17.76 12.27 -3.41
CA LEU A 127 16.57 11.71 -4.06
C LEU A 127 16.50 12.14 -5.54
N LYS A 128 16.73 13.42 -5.82
CA LYS A 128 16.72 13.96 -7.19
C LYS A 128 17.84 13.40 -8.05
N THR A 129 19.00 13.12 -7.48
CA THR A 129 20.14 12.50 -8.18
C THR A 129 20.08 10.97 -8.19
N ALA A 130 19.03 10.36 -7.62
CA ALA A 130 18.86 8.91 -7.49
C ALA A 130 20.08 8.20 -6.86
N SER A 131 20.75 8.90 -5.93
CA SER A 131 22.01 8.46 -5.31
C SER A 131 21.84 7.33 -4.30
N PHE A 132 20.62 7.11 -3.81
CA PHE A 132 20.34 6.04 -2.86
C PHE A 132 20.59 4.64 -3.45
N SER A 133 20.90 3.70 -2.56
CA SER A 133 20.89 2.28 -2.87
C SER A 133 19.46 1.79 -3.12
N VAL A 134 19.32 0.61 -3.72
CA VAL A 134 18.04 -0.09 -3.79
C VAL A 134 17.68 -0.58 -2.39
N ASP A 135 16.44 -0.38 -1.99
CA ASP A 135 15.91 -0.95 -0.73
C ASP A 135 15.55 -2.42 -0.93
N TYR A 136 15.74 -3.23 0.11
CA TYR A 136 15.45 -4.66 0.09
C TYR A 136 14.53 -5.05 1.25
N TYR A 137 13.58 -5.94 0.98
CA TYR A 137 12.71 -6.55 1.96
C TYR A 137 12.77 -8.07 1.80
N LEU A 138 13.15 -8.78 2.87
CA LEU A 138 13.35 -10.25 2.85
C LEU A 138 14.27 -10.73 1.71
N GLY A 139 15.29 -9.93 1.36
CA GLY A 139 16.25 -10.26 0.30
C GLY A 139 15.81 -9.86 -1.11
N GLU A 140 14.57 -9.40 -1.29
CA GLU A 140 14.03 -8.97 -2.59
C GLU A 140 14.05 -7.44 -2.72
N PRO A 141 14.35 -6.90 -3.92
CA PRO A 141 14.31 -5.47 -4.16
C PRO A 141 12.89 -4.92 -3.96
N SER A 142 12.80 -3.74 -3.34
CA SER A 142 11.54 -3.05 -3.07
C SER A 142 11.22 -1.98 -4.11
N VAL A 143 9.93 -1.65 -4.21
CA VAL A 143 9.45 -0.61 -5.13
C VAL A 143 9.85 0.78 -4.62
N CYS A 144 10.37 1.61 -5.52
CA CYS A 144 10.74 3.00 -5.27
C CYS A 144 9.82 3.90 -6.11
N GLY A 145 8.57 4.02 -5.65
CA GLY A 145 7.48 4.71 -6.35
C GLY A 145 6.21 3.86 -6.39
N TRP A 146 5.06 4.47 -6.72
CA TRP A 146 3.76 3.78 -6.84
C TRP A 146 3.18 4.01 -8.25
#